data_AF-A0A7L5YBQ2-F1
#
_entry.id   AF-A0A7L5YBQ2-F1
#
_cell.length_a   1.000
_cell.length_b   1.000
_cell.length_c   1.000
_cell.angle_alpha   90.00
_cell.angle_beta   90.00
_cell.angle_gamma   90.00
#
_symmetry.space_group_name_H-M   'P 1'
#
loop_
_entity.id
_entity.type
_entity.pdbx_description
1 polymer ?
#
loop_
_entity_poly.entity_id
_entity_poly.type
_entity_poly.pdbx_seq_one_letter_code
_entity_poly.pdbx_strand_id
1 'polypeptide(L)'
;MTRLSVSLQSLVIQCAALLAAVFLNYLLQISFSYQAALWQLAFAQGGIAALLSRAWRQPAWWPPLHLGFLPAVLLARQADLPAWIYLALFVLLVLFYWSTFRTRVPLYLSGHAAWQSLASLLPQTPFSFIDLGSGLGGVPFYLEATFPHGHFYGTEIAPAPWFISRVRARLKGSRVEFMRDDYASLDLSRFDVVFAFLSPAAMPALWQQAQAQMRHDTLFVSLAFPVEGRLPDHMVAGDADPRHTLYAWQM
;
A
#
# COMPACT_ATOMS: atom_id res chain seq x y z
N MET A 1 -25.37 -8.43 -7.48
CA MET A 1 -24.91 -9.30 -6.37
C MET A 1 -23.54 -8.82 -5.93
N THR A 2 -23.42 -8.27 -4.72
CA THR A 2 -22.15 -7.78 -4.18
C THR A 2 -21.21 -8.96 -3.97
N ARG A 3 -20.08 -9.01 -4.69
CA ARG A 3 -19.03 -10.00 -4.42
C ARG A 3 -18.54 -9.78 -2.99
N LEU A 4 -18.53 -10.83 -2.17
CA LEU A 4 -17.94 -10.80 -0.83
C LEU A 4 -16.49 -10.29 -0.90
N SER A 5 -16.05 -9.53 0.10
CA SER A 5 -14.65 -9.12 0.20
C SER A 5 -13.76 -10.36 0.27
N VAL A 6 -12.53 -10.26 -0.26
CA VAL A 6 -11.61 -11.40 -0.27
C VAL A 6 -11.35 -11.92 1.14
N SER A 7 -11.28 -11.04 2.14
CA SER A 7 -11.15 -11.42 3.55
C SER A 7 -12.31 -12.29 4.05
N LEU A 8 -13.56 -11.94 3.70
CA LEU A 8 -14.74 -12.75 4.05
C LEU A 8 -14.75 -14.09 3.33
N GLN A 9 -14.39 -14.10 2.04
CA GLN A 9 -14.23 -15.35 1.29
C GLN A 9 -13.19 -16.25 1.97
N SER A 10 -12.03 -15.68 2.34
CA SER A 10 -10.95 -16.44 2.99
C SER A 10 -11.37 -17.00 4.35
N LEU A 11 -12.17 -16.27 5.13
CA LEU A 11 -12.74 -16.79 6.38
C LEU A 11 -13.65 -18.00 6.11
N VAL A 12 -14.57 -17.89 5.16
CA VAL A 12 -15.47 -18.99 4.78
C VAL A 12 -14.67 -20.20 4.29
N ILE A 13 -13.65 -19.98 3.44
CA ILE A 13 -12.75 -21.02 2.94
C ILE A 13 -12.05 -21.74 4.10
N GLN A 14 -11.50 -21.00 5.08
CA GLN A 14 -10.79 -21.58 6.21
C GLN A 14 -11.73 -22.46 7.06
N CYS A 15 -12.93 -21.98 7.36
CA CYS A 15 -13.93 -22.75 8.10
C CYS A 15 -14.38 -24.00 7.33
N ALA A 16 -14.70 -23.86 6.04
CA ALA A 16 -15.12 -24.98 5.20
C ALA A 16 -14.02 -26.04 5.06
N ALA A 17 -12.78 -25.61 4.86
CA ALA A 17 -11.62 -26.50 4.77
C ALA A 17 -11.35 -27.21 6.10
N LEU A 18 -11.54 -26.54 7.24
CA LEU A 18 -11.39 -27.16 8.56
C LEU A 18 -12.42 -28.26 8.76
N LEU A 19 -13.70 -27.97 8.48
CA LEU A 19 -14.77 -28.97 8.58
C LEU A 19 -14.53 -30.15 7.63
N ALA A 20 -14.12 -29.88 6.39
CA ALA A 20 -13.80 -30.92 5.42
C ALA A 20 -12.61 -31.78 5.84
N ALA A 21 -11.54 -31.18 6.39
CA ALA A 21 -10.37 -31.92 6.87
C ALA A 21 -10.71 -32.80 8.09
N VAL A 22 -11.50 -32.30 9.03
CA VAL A 22 -11.97 -33.08 10.19
C VAL A 22 -12.86 -34.23 9.75
N PHE A 23 -13.79 -33.97 8.81
CA PHE A 23 -14.67 -35.00 8.26
C PHE A 23 -13.88 -36.07 7.50
N LEU A 24 -12.91 -35.68 6.66
CA LEU A 24 -12.04 -36.61 5.96
C LEU A 24 -11.25 -37.48 6.94
N ASN A 25 -10.69 -36.89 7.99
CA ASN A 25 -9.98 -37.65 9.02
C ASN A 25 -10.89 -38.66 9.73
N TYR A 26 -12.12 -38.25 10.09
CA TYR A 26 -13.10 -39.15 10.70
C TYR A 26 -13.44 -40.34 9.79
N LEU A 27 -13.63 -40.11 8.49
CA LEU A 27 -13.85 -41.19 7.52
C LEU A 27 -12.65 -42.14 7.43
N LEU A 28 -11.43 -41.60 7.35
CA LEU A 28 -10.20 -42.40 7.30
C LEU A 28 -10.02 -43.24 8.58
N GLN A 29 -10.39 -42.69 9.74
CA GLN A 29 -10.33 -43.40 11.01
C GLN A 29 -11.32 -44.57 11.04
N ILE A 30 -12.55 -44.40 10.57
CA ILE A 30 -13.54 -45.49 10.58
C ILE A 30 -13.22 -46.54 9.52
N SER A 31 -12.83 -46.13 8.33
CA SER A 31 -12.61 -47.06 7.21
C SER A 31 -11.28 -47.80 7.29
N PHE A 32 -10.24 -47.17 7.86
CA PHE A 32 -8.87 -47.70 7.81
C PHE A 32 -8.17 -47.74 9.17
N SER A 33 -8.86 -47.40 10.27
CA SER A 33 -8.25 -47.25 11.62
C SER A 33 -7.05 -46.29 11.63
N TYR A 34 -7.00 -45.37 10.67
CA TYR A 34 -5.91 -44.42 10.53
C TYR A 34 -6.08 -43.27 11.52
N GLN A 35 -5.01 -42.93 12.23
CA GLN A 35 -4.97 -41.77 13.12
C GLN A 35 -4.01 -40.73 12.56
N ALA A 36 -4.54 -39.66 11.99
CA ALA A 36 -3.71 -38.59 11.45
C ALA A 36 -2.98 -37.85 12.57
N ALA A 37 -1.68 -37.64 12.40
CA ALA A 37 -0.92 -36.70 13.20
C ALA A 37 -1.45 -35.27 12.98
N LEU A 38 -1.30 -34.42 14.00
CA LEU A 38 -1.77 -33.02 13.94
C LEU A 38 -1.22 -32.25 12.73
N TRP A 39 0.03 -32.51 12.36
CA TRP A 39 0.66 -31.95 11.16
C TRP A 39 -0.01 -32.38 9.85
N GLN A 40 -0.41 -33.65 9.74
CA GLN A 40 -1.11 -34.15 8.56
C GLN A 40 -2.48 -33.49 8.42
N LEU A 41 -3.20 -33.27 9.52
CA LEU A 41 -4.45 -32.50 9.52
C LEU A 41 -4.25 -31.05 9.11
N ALA A 42 -3.19 -30.39 9.59
CA ALA A 42 -2.89 -29.01 9.21
C ALA A 42 -2.58 -28.85 7.72
N PHE A 43 -1.79 -29.76 7.14
CA PHE A 43 -1.52 -29.75 5.71
C PHE A 43 -2.74 -30.15 4.86
N ALA A 44 -3.55 -31.11 5.31
CA ALA A 44 -4.78 -31.49 4.63
C ALA A 44 -5.77 -30.31 4.59
N GLN A 45 -5.97 -29.63 5.73
CA GLN A 45 -6.80 -28.44 5.82
C GLN A 45 -6.26 -27.31 4.92
N GLY A 46 -4.95 -27.01 4.98
CA GLY A 46 -4.35 -25.98 4.15
C GLY A 46 -4.43 -26.28 2.66
N GLY A 47 -4.28 -27.56 2.27
CA GLY A 47 -4.44 -28.03 0.90
C GLY A 47 -5.88 -27.87 0.39
N ILE A 48 -6.87 -28.28 1.18
CA ILE A 48 -8.29 -28.08 0.85
C ILE A 48 -8.60 -26.58 0.74
N ALA A 49 -8.13 -25.76 1.69
CA ALA A 49 -8.32 -24.31 1.67
C ALA A 49 -7.69 -23.68 0.41
N ALA A 50 -6.49 -24.09 0.02
CA ALA A 50 -5.83 -23.61 -1.19
C ALA A 50 -6.59 -23.98 -2.48
N LEU A 51 -7.18 -25.19 -2.54
CA LEU A 51 -8.03 -25.62 -3.65
C LEU A 51 -9.33 -24.82 -3.70
N LEU A 52 -10.00 -24.63 -2.57
CA LEU A 52 -11.21 -23.81 -2.47
C LEU A 52 -10.94 -22.34 -2.84
N SER A 53 -9.80 -21.79 -2.42
CA SER A 53 -9.34 -20.44 -2.80
C SER A 53 -9.17 -20.29 -4.31
N ARG A 54 -8.56 -21.28 -4.98
CA ARG A 54 -8.46 -21.33 -6.44
C ARG A 54 -9.83 -21.46 -7.11
N ALA A 55 -10.70 -22.31 -6.60
CA ALA A 55 -12.06 -22.49 -7.11
C ALA A 55 -12.88 -21.20 -7.01
N TRP A 56 -12.71 -20.45 -5.91
CA TRP A 56 -13.33 -19.13 -5.71
C TRP A 56 -12.61 -17.98 -6.45
N ARG A 57 -11.58 -18.31 -7.26
CA ARG A 57 -10.81 -17.35 -8.08
C ARG A 57 -10.20 -16.20 -7.27
N GLN A 58 -9.74 -16.50 -6.05
CA GLN A 58 -8.96 -15.52 -5.30
C GLN A 58 -7.63 -15.23 -6.01
N PRO A 59 -7.03 -14.04 -5.81
CA PRO A 59 -5.72 -13.71 -6.37
C PRO A 59 -4.66 -14.80 -6.10
N ALA A 60 -3.73 -15.00 -7.03
CA ALA A 60 -2.79 -16.13 -7.03
C ALA A 60 -1.89 -16.25 -5.77
N TRP A 61 -1.78 -15.19 -4.98
CA TRP A 61 -1.03 -15.17 -3.73
C TRP A 61 -1.82 -15.71 -2.52
N TRP A 62 -3.14 -15.89 -2.62
CA TRP A 62 -3.96 -16.46 -1.53
C TRP A 62 -3.77 -17.96 -1.29
N PRO A 63 -3.73 -18.82 -2.32
CA PRO A 63 -3.57 -20.27 -2.09
C PRO A 63 -2.29 -20.62 -1.29
N PRO A 64 -1.12 -20.01 -1.55
CA PRO A 64 0.06 -20.20 -0.70
C PRO A 64 -0.17 -19.79 0.77
N LEU A 65 -0.86 -18.67 1.02
CA LEU A 65 -1.20 -18.25 2.38
C LEU A 65 -2.14 -19.24 3.08
N HIS A 66 -3.15 -19.75 2.37
CA HIS A 66 -4.04 -20.79 2.90
C HIS A 66 -3.30 -22.07 3.26
N LEU A 67 -2.40 -22.54 2.38
CA LEU A 67 -1.60 -23.73 2.60
C LEU A 67 -0.68 -23.58 3.83
N GLY A 68 -0.08 -22.41 4.01
CA GLY A 68 0.85 -22.14 5.10
C GLY A 68 0.20 -21.76 6.44
N PHE A 69 -1.09 -21.41 6.46
CA PHE A 69 -1.72 -20.81 7.64
C PHE A 69 -1.70 -21.70 8.89
N LEU A 70 -2.34 -22.87 8.86
CA LEU A 70 -2.33 -23.78 10.02
C LEU A 70 -0.94 -24.34 10.36
N PRO A 71 -0.10 -24.71 9.38
CA PRO A 71 1.29 -25.05 9.68
C PRO A 71 2.04 -23.94 10.44
N ALA A 72 1.87 -22.68 10.05
CA ALA A 72 2.47 -21.54 10.76
C ALA A 72 1.92 -21.40 12.19
N VAL A 73 0.62 -21.61 12.42
CA VAL A 73 0.03 -21.63 13.76
C VAL A 73 0.62 -22.75 14.63
N LEU A 74 0.81 -23.94 14.07
CA LEU A 74 1.43 -25.05 14.80
C LEU A 74 2.90 -24.79 15.15
N LEU A 75 3.68 -24.22 14.21
CA LEU A 75 5.05 -23.78 14.49
C LEU A 75 5.09 -22.73 15.59
N ALA A 76 4.21 -21.72 15.51
CA ALA A 76 4.15 -20.65 16.50
C ALA A 76 3.77 -21.16 17.90
N ARG A 77 2.88 -22.17 17.97
CA ARG A 77 2.56 -22.88 19.21
C ARG A 77 3.76 -23.66 19.75
N GLN A 78 4.49 -24.39 18.89
CA GLN A 78 5.65 -25.20 19.32
C GLN A 78 6.83 -24.34 19.76
N ALA A 79 6.98 -23.16 19.15
CA ALA A 79 7.99 -22.18 19.54
C ALA A 79 7.67 -21.45 20.85
N ASP A 80 6.51 -21.71 21.47
CA ASP A 80 6.04 -21.11 22.72
C ASP A 80 6.21 -19.58 22.77
N LEU A 81 5.91 -18.93 21.63
CA LEU A 81 6.15 -17.49 21.50
C LEU A 81 5.26 -16.71 22.49
N PRO A 82 5.84 -15.79 23.27
CA PRO A 82 5.06 -14.92 24.15
C PRO A 82 3.97 -14.14 23.41
N ALA A 83 2.80 -13.99 24.04
CA ALA A 83 1.65 -13.30 23.46
C ALA A 83 1.94 -11.88 22.95
N TRP A 84 2.89 -11.18 23.60
CA TRP A 84 3.27 -9.82 23.23
C TRP A 84 3.93 -9.73 21.84
N ILE A 85 4.55 -10.81 21.33
CA ILE A 85 5.17 -10.81 20.00
C ILE A 85 4.10 -10.67 18.92
N TYR A 86 3.00 -11.41 19.05
CA TYR A 86 1.87 -11.31 18.12
C TYR A 86 1.23 -9.91 18.18
N LEU A 87 1.08 -9.37 19.39
CA LEU A 87 0.58 -8.01 19.58
C LEU A 87 1.53 -6.99 18.95
N ALA A 88 2.84 -7.13 19.13
CA ALA A 88 3.84 -6.23 18.55
C ALA A 88 3.82 -6.27 17.02
N LEU A 89 3.73 -7.46 16.42
CA LEU A 89 3.61 -7.62 14.96
C LEU A 89 2.29 -7.01 14.45
N PHE A 90 1.19 -7.23 15.16
CA PHE A 90 -0.10 -6.62 14.82
C PHE A 90 -0.03 -5.09 14.87
N VAL A 91 0.49 -4.53 15.97
CA VAL A 91 0.67 -3.08 16.13
C VAL A 91 1.59 -2.52 15.05
N LEU A 92 2.69 -3.20 14.75
CA LEU A 92 3.60 -2.83 13.66
C LEU A 92 2.85 -2.74 12.32
N LEU A 93 2.09 -3.78 11.96
CA LEU A 93 1.30 -3.78 10.73
C LEU A 93 0.25 -2.65 10.73
N VAL A 94 -0.43 -2.42 11.85
CA VAL A 94 -1.41 -1.33 11.99
C VAL A 94 -0.75 0.04 11.84
N LEU A 95 0.45 0.24 12.37
CA LEU A 95 1.16 1.53 12.27
C LEU A 95 1.61 1.84 10.84
N PHE A 96 1.95 0.82 10.04
CA PHE A 96 2.39 0.98 8.65
C PHE A 96 1.22 1.01 7.64
N TYR A 97 0.18 0.21 7.87
CA TYR A 97 -0.98 0.06 6.96
C TYR A 97 -2.26 0.67 7.52
N TRP A 98 -2.10 1.66 8.40
CA TRP A 98 -3.13 2.31 9.21
C TRP A 98 -4.43 2.63 8.47
N SER A 99 -4.35 3.14 7.24
CA SER A 99 -5.51 3.64 6.49
C SER A 99 -5.85 2.79 5.27
N THR A 100 -5.02 1.81 4.90
CA THR A 100 -5.13 1.08 3.63
C THR A 100 -6.47 0.35 3.50
N PHE A 101 -7.07 -0.08 4.62
CA PHE A 101 -8.40 -0.70 4.64
C PHE A 101 -9.54 0.27 4.25
N ARG A 102 -9.34 1.58 4.37
CA ARG A 102 -10.30 2.63 3.96
C ARG A 102 -9.92 3.28 2.63
N THR A 103 -8.69 3.81 2.55
CA THR A 103 -8.22 4.62 1.41
C THR A 103 -7.85 3.78 0.20
N ARG A 104 -7.53 2.48 0.41
CA ARG A 104 -6.99 1.59 -0.63
C ARG A 104 -5.73 2.16 -1.29
N VAL A 105 -4.93 2.88 -0.50
CA VAL A 105 -3.59 3.34 -0.85
C VAL A 105 -2.59 2.54 0.01
N PRO A 106 -1.94 1.51 -0.55
CA PRO A 106 -0.88 0.79 0.15
C PRO A 106 0.41 1.62 0.13
N LEU A 107 1.33 1.34 1.06
CA LEU A 107 2.65 1.94 1.02
C LEU A 107 3.45 1.37 -0.16
N TYR A 108 3.55 2.15 -1.24
CA TYR A 108 4.45 1.91 -2.36
C TYR A 108 5.42 3.09 -2.47
N LEU A 109 6.71 2.79 -2.45
CA LEU A 109 7.74 3.82 -2.56
C LEU A 109 8.09 4.03 -4.04
N SER A 110 8.07 5.29 -4.48
CA SER A 110 8.60 5.66 -5.79
C SER A 110 10.13 5.47 -5.83
N GLY A 111 10.65 5.13 -7.00
CA GLY A 111 12.08 4.89 -7.23
C GLY A 111 12.84 6.14 -7.69
N HIS A 112 14.17 6.07 -7.65
CA HIS A 112 15.06 7.18 -8.04
C HIS A 112 14.82 7.67 -9.48
N ALA A 113 14.50 6.77 -10.42
CA ALA A 113 14.18 7.15 -11.79
C ALA A 113 12.96 8.08 -11.85
N ALA A 114 11.89 7.76 -11.12
CA ALA A 114 10.72 8.62 -11.02
C ALA A 114 11.06 9.97 -10.37
N TRP A 115 11.95 10.00 -9.38
CA TRP A 115 12.38 11.24 -8.74
C TRP A 115 13.17 12.15 -9.69
N GLN A 116 14.02 11.56 -10.54
CA GLN A 116 14.76 12.28 -11.58
C GLN A 116 13.82 12.85 -12.65
N SER A 117 12.88 12.04 -13.12
CA SER A 117 11.87 12.50 -14.08
C SER A 117 10.99 13.60 -13.49
N LEU A 118 10.64 13.51 -12.20
CA LEU A 118 9.91 14.56 -11.51
C LEU A 118 10.74 15.84 -11.41
N ALA A 119 12.03 15.73 -11.03
CA ALA A 119 12.93 16.87 -10.96
C ALA A 119 13.04 17.63 -12.29
N SER A 120 13.00 16.94 -13.43
CA SER A 120 13.02 17.60 -14.76
C SER A 120 11.79 18.46 -15.06
N LEU A 121 10.69 18.29 -14.33
CA LEU A 121 9.46 19.07 -14.49
C LEU A 121 9.39 20.27 -13.54
N LEU A 122 10.30 20.37 -12.57
CA LEU A 122 10.24 21.43 -11.55
C LEU A 122 10.94 22.72 -12.02
N PRO A 123 10.40 23.89 -11.63
CA PRO A 123 11.01 25.16 -11.98
C PRO A 123 12.32 25.39 -11.20
N GLN A 124 13.19 26.22 -11.77
CA GLN A 124 14.43 26.66 -11.11
C GLN A 124 14.23 27.91 -10.22
N THR A 125 13.08 28.57 -10.34
CA THR A 125 12.65 29.68 -9.47
C THR A 125 12.14 29.14 -8.13
N PRO A 126 11.95 29.97 -7.08
CA PRO A 126 11.30 29.52 -5.86
C PRO A 126 9.89 28.98 -6.10
N PHE A 127 9.53 27.89 -5.43
CA PHE A 127 8.22 27.23 -5.52
C PHE A 127 7.90 26.47 -4.24
N SER A 128 6.62 26.18 -4.03
CA SER A 128 6.12 25.29 -2.96
C SER A 128 5.67 23.96 -3.55
N PHE A 129 6.24 22.86 -3.07
CA PHE A 129 5.98 21.50 -3.52
C PHE A 129 5.38 20.65 -2.41
N ILE A 130 4.41 19.82 -2.74
CA ILE A 130 3.91 18.81 -1.82
C ILE A 130 3.85 17.40 -2.42
N ASP A 131 4.31 16.41 -1.65
CA ASP A 131 4.11 14.98 -1.90
C ASP A 131 2.91 14.45 -1.08
N LEU A 132 1.85 14.04 -1.78
CA LEU A 132 0.64 13.45 -1.19
C LEU A 132 0.82 11.94 -1.01
N GLY A 133 0.81 11.48 0.24
CA GLY A 133 1.15 10.09 0.56
C GLY A 133 2.66 9.86 0.52
N SER A 134 3.42 10.78 1.11
CA SER A 134 4.89 10.84 1.03
C SER A 134 5.63 9.65 1.63
N GLY A 135 4.93 8.77 2.36
CA GLY A 135 5.50 7.57 2.98
C GLY A 135 6.66 7.92 3.89
N LEU A 136 7.86 7.48 3.51
CA LEU A 136 9.08 7.74 4.29
C LEU A 136 9.74 9.08 3.94
N GLY A 137 9.19 9.86 3.00
CA GLY A 137 9.70 11.15 2.56
C GLY A 137 10.74 11.11 1.44
N GLY A 138 10.78 10.02 0.66
CA GLY A 138 11.80 9.80 -0.38
C GLY A 138 11.92 10.94 -1.39
N VAL A 139 10.79 11.31 -2.00
CA VAL A 139 10.72 12.35 -3.04
C VAL A 139 11.12 13.72 -2.50
N PRO A 140 10.49 14.27 -1.43
CA PRO A 140 10.89 15.56 -0.88
C PRO A 140 12.37 15.64 -0.49
N PHE A 141 12.95 14.60 0.11
CA PHE A 141 14.37 14.60 0.47
C PHE A 141 15.29 14.63 -0.75
N TYR A 142 14.93 13.93 -1.82
CA TYR A 142 15.70 13.93 -3.06
C TYR A 142 15.65 15.31 -3.74
N LEU A 143 14.45 15.89 -3.82
CA LEU A 143 14.24 17.17 -4.48
C LEU A 143 14.85 18.33 -3.71
N GLU A 144 14.75 18.34 -2.38
CA GLU A 144 15.36 19.40 -1.54
C GLU A 144 16.87 19.55 -1.81
N ALA A 145 17.58 18.43 -1.98
CA ALA A 145 19.01 18.46 -2.27
C ALA A 145 19.34 19.07 -3.64
N THR A 146 18.40 19.00 -4.58
CA THR A 146 18.56 19.49 -5.95
C THR A 146 18.06 20.94 -6.12
N PHE A 147 17.07 21.34 -5.34
CA PHE A 147 16.38 22.63 -5.47
C PHE A 147 16.49 23.45 -4.17
N PRO A 148 17.58 24.20 -3.97
CA PRO A 148 17.85 24.90 -2.71
C PRO A 148 16.82 26.00 -2.38
N HIS A 149 16.10 26.51 -3.38
CA HIS A 149 15.08 27.55 -3.27
C HIS A 149 13.64 27.01 -3.20
N GLY A 150 13.44 25.69 -3.31
CA GLY A 150 12.12 25.07 -3.17
C GLY A 150 11.73 24.89 -1.71
N HIS A 151 10.44 25.08 -1.42
CA HIS A 151 9.83 24.71 -0.15
C HIS A 151 9.12 23.37 -0.29
N PHE A 152 9.54 22.38 0.47
CA PHE A 152 9.10 21.00 0.30
C PHE A 152 8.26 20.53 1.48
N TYR A 153 7.11 19.96 1.14
CA TYR A 153 6.13 19.43 2.09
C TYR A 153 5.83 17.97 1.75
N GLY A 154 5.47 17.19 2.76
CA GLY A 154 4.99 15.82 2.58
C GLY A 154 3.86 15.52 3.55
N THR A 155 2.77 14.95 3.05
CA THR A 155 1.67 14.47 3.90
C THR A 155 1.64 12.96 3.94
N GLU A 156 1.39 12.40 5.11
CA GLU A 156 1.23 10.96 5.29
C GLU A 156 0.29 10.67 6.44
N ILE A 157 -0.74 9.86 6.20
CA ILE A 157 -1.75 9.53 7.20
C ILE A 157 -1.27 8.41 8.13
N ALA A 158 -0.42 7.51 7.65
CA ALA A 158 0.09 6.36 8.40
C ALA A 158 1.09 6.81 9.48
N PRO A 159 0.85 6.48 10.77
CA PRO A 159 1.68 6.98 11.87
C PRO A 159 3.17 6.60 11.77
N ALA A 160 3.50 5.35 11.41
CA ALA A 160 4.89 4.93 11.35
C ALA A 160 5.65 5.57 10.17
N PRO A 161 5.15 5.53 8.92
CA PRO A 161 5.82 6.20 7.81
C PRO A 161 6.04 7.70 8.05
N TRP A 162 5.02 8.42 8.55
CA TRP A 162 5.14 9.82 8.95
C TRP A 162 6.18 10.04 10.06
N PHE A 163 6.17 9.21 11.11
CA PHE A 163 7.14 9.35 12.20
C PHE A 163 8.57 9.12 11.71
N ILE A 164 8.76 8.14 10.83
CA ILE A 164 10.05 7.85 10.21
C ILE A 164 10.51 9.03 9.34
N SER A 165 9.63 9.61 8.50
CA SER A 165 9.99 10.77 7.68
C SER A 165 10.40 11.97 8.53
N ARG A 166 9.66 12.24 9.62
CA ARG A 166 10.00 13.26 10.63
C ARG A 166 11.36 13.05 11.28
N VAL A 167 11.68 11.81 11.68
CA VAL A 167 12.98 11.48 12.29
C VAL A 167 14.11 11.62 11.26
N ARG A 168 13.91 11.09 10.05
CA ARG A 168 14.86 11.24 8.94
C ARG A 168 15.14 12.70 8.62
N ALA A 169 14.13 13.56 8.62
CA ALA A 169 14.29 14.99 8.38
C ALA A 169 15.20 15.63 9.43
N ARG A 170 14.95 15.35 10.72
CA ARG A 170 15.80 15.84 11.82
C ARG A 170 17.24 15.34 11.72
N LEU A 171 17.43 14.05 11.47
CA LEU A 171 18.78 13.45 11.37
C LEU A 171 19.58 14.00 10.19
N LYS A 172 18.89 14.40 9.11
CA LYS A 172 19.51 14.99 7.91
C LYS A 172 19.69 16.52 8.00
N GLY A 173 19.15 17.19 9.01
CA GLY A 173 19.05 18.65 9.01
C GLY A 173 18.22 19.21 7.85
N SER A 174 17.26 18.42 7.36
CA SER A 174 16.39 18.77 6.23
C SER A 174 15.36 19.81 6.65
N ARG A 175 15.03 20.72 5.73
CA ARG A 175 14.01 21.76 5.84
C ARG A 175 12.65 21.27 5.35
N VAL A 176 12.54 20.02 4.90
CA VAL A 176 11.26 19.44 4.47
C VAL A 176 10.30 19.34 5.66
N GLU A 177 9.07 19.80 5.45
CA GLU A 177 8.00 19.73 6.44
C GLU A 177 7.09 18.52 6.21
N PHE A 178 7.14 17.56 7.15
CA PHE A 178 6.25 16.38 7.12
C PHE A 178 5.08 16.52 8.09
N MET A 179 3.88 16.38 7.55
CA MET A 179 2.60 16.53 8.25
C MET A 179 1.87 15.19 8.32
N ARG A 180 1.29 14.88 9.48
CA ARG A 180 0.42 13.70 9.62
C ARG A 180 -1.02 14.11 9.36
N ASP A 181 -1.40 14.10 8.10
CA ASP A 181 -2.69 14.65 7.66
C ASP A 181 -3.30 13.81 6.54
N ASP A 182 -4.62 13.92 6.38
CA ASP A 182 -5.33 13.41 5.22
C ASP A 182 -5.24 14.45 4.09
N TYR A 183 -4.71 14.05 2.94
CA TYR A 183 -4.60 14.95 1.79
C TYR A 183 -5.98 15.42 1.30
N ALA A 184 -7.05 14.67 1.58
CA ALA A 184 -8.41 15.03 1.19
C ALA A 184 -8.92 16.30 1.88
N SER A 185 -8.39 16.64 3.06
CA SER A 185 -8.73 17.88 3.79
C SER A 185 -7.73 19.02 3.57
N LEU A 186 -6.68 18.78 2.79
CA LEU A 186 -5.64 19.76 2.56
C LEU A 186 -6.07 20.81 1.52
N ASP A 187 -5.76 22.08 1.79
CA ASP A 187 -5.90 23.16 0.80
C ASP A 187 -4.73 23.12 -0.20
N LEU A 188 -5.02 22.66 -1.42
CA LEU A 188 -4.02 22.54 -2.48
C LEU A 188 -3.62 23.88 -3.10
N SER A 189 -4.36 24.97 -2.85
CA SER A 189 -4.05 26.29 -3.41
C SER A 189 -2.71 26.84 -2.93
N ARG A 190 -2.20 26.32 -1.81
CA ARG A 190 -0.95 26.72 -1.16
C ARG A 190 0.31 26.23 -1.88
N PHE A 191 0.17 25.33 -2.84
CA PHE A 191 1.31 24.69 -3.50
C PHE A 191 1.34 25.06 -4.98
N ASP A 192 2.56 25.20 -5.52
CA ASP A 192 2.80 25.43 -6.95
C ASP A 192 2.97 24.09 -7.68
N VAL A 193 3.41 23.04 -6.97
CA VAL A 193 3.52 21.68 -7.50
C VAL A 193 2.93 20.68 -6.51
N VAL A 194 1.97 19.89 -6.98
CA VAL A 194 1.34 18.80 -6.21
C VAL A 194 1.71 17.48 -6.87
N PHE A 195 2.41 16.62 -6.14
CA PHE A 195 2.79 15.29 -6.59
C PHE A 195 2.00 14.21 -5.87
N ALA A 196 1.55 13.19 -6.59
CA ALA A 196 0.81 12.05 -6.04
C ALA A 196 1.25 10.72 -6.63
N PHE A 197 1.48 9.74 -5.76
CA PHE A 197 1.62 8.33 -6.12
C PHE A 197 0.73 7.46 -5.21
N LEU A 198 -0.57 7.52 -5.46
CA LEU A 198 -1.59 6.95 -4.58
C LEU A 198 -2.14 5.61 -5.13
N SER A 199 -3.37 5.61 -5.62
CA SER A 199 -4.00 4.44 -6.22
C SER A 199 -5.10 4.86 -7.20
N PRO A 200 -5.53 3.98 -8.13
CA PRO A 200 -6.61 4.28 -9.07
C PRO A 200 -7.93 4.64 -8.39
N ALA A 201 -8.15 4.16 -7.16
CA ALA A 201 -9.36 4.45 -6.39
C ALA A 201 -9.35 5.87 -5.79
N ALA A 202 -8.17 6.41 -5.49
CA ALA A 202 -8.00 7.73 -4.87
C ALA A 202 -7.90 8.86 -5.90
N MET A 203 -7.29 8.57 -7.06
CA MET A 203 -6.96 9.58 -8.08
C MET A 203 -8.15 10.40 -8.60
N PRO A 204 -9.36 9.84 -8.85
CA PRO A 204 -10.49 10.63 -9.35
C PRO A 204 -10.92 11.75 -8.39
N ALA A 205 -10.99 11.47 -7.09
CA ALA A 205 -11.35 12.46 -6.08
C ALA A 205 -10.25 13.51 -5.91
N LEU A 206 -8.99 13.08 -5.91
CA LEU A 206 -7.84 13.99 -5.85
C LEU A 206 -7.80 14.93 -7.08
N TRP A 207 -8.10 14.42 -8.28
CA TRP A 207 -8.15 15.23 -9.50
C TRP A 207 -9.25 16.29 -9.44
N GLN A 208 -10.42 15.97 -8.88
CA GLN A 208 -11.47 16.96 -8.64
C GLN A 208 -11.04 18.03 -7.64
N GLN A 209 -10.37 17.64 -6.56
CA GLN A 209 -9.81 18.57 -5.57
C GLN A 209 -8.76 19.49 -6.19
N ALA A 210 -7.85 18.94 -7.01
CA ALA A 210 -6.81 19.69 -7.71
C ALA A 210 -7.44 20.75 -8.63
N GLN A 211 -8.37 20.36 -9.49
CA GLN A 211 -9.06 21.30 -10.40
C GLN A 211 -9.81 22.40 -9.68
N ALA A 212 -10.37 22.11 -8.50
CA ALA A 212 -11.13 23.10 -7.74
C ALA A 212 -10.25 24.08 -6.95
N GLN A 213 -9.05 23.68 -6.55
CA GLN A 213 -8.26 24.40 -5.54
C GLN A 213 -6.91 24.91 -6.05
N MET A 214 -6.26 24.21 -6.99
CA MET A 214 -4.95 24.63 -7.48
C MET A 214 -5.07 25.94 -8.28
N ARG A 215 -4.05 26.78 -8.16
CA ARG A 215 -3.99 28.07 -8.87
C ARG A 215 -3.63 27.85 -10.34
N HIS A 216 -3.96 28.82 -11.18
CA HIS A 216 -3.48 28.84 -12.56
C HIS A 216 -1.94 28.82 -12.60
N ASP A 217 -1.38 28.24 -13.66
CA ASP A 217 0.07 28.10 -13.88
C ASP A 217 0.80 27.24 -12.81
N THR A 218 0.06 26.38 -12.11
CA THR A 218 0.61 25.37 -11.19
C THR A 218 0.59 23.98 -11.82
N LEU A 219 1.33 23.04 -11.23
CA LEU A 219 1.55 21.72 -11.81
C LEU A 219 1.01 20.61 -10.91
N PHE A 220 0.05 19.84 -11.42
CA PHE A 220 -0.36 18.58 -10.81
C PHE A 220 0.39 17.41 -11.48
N VAL A 221 1.06 16.56 -10.70
CA VAL A 221 1.87 15.44 -11.21
C VAL A 221 1.43 14.14 -10.55
N SER A 222 1.16 13.12 -11.37
CA SER A 222 0.80 11.77 -10.93
C SER A 222 1.79 10.75 -11.47
N LEU A 223 2.28 9.87 -10.59
CA LEU A 223 3.07 8.71 -11.00
C LEU A 223 2.15 7.51 -11.25
N ALA A 224 2.37 6.81 -12.38
CA ALA A 224 1.69 5.59 -12.82
C ALA A 224 0.19 5.71 -13.12
N PHE A 225 -0.50 6.73 -12.62
CA PHE A 225 -1.96 6.83 -12.69
C PHE A 225 -2.39 8.02 -13.55
N PRO A 226 -2.79 7.80 -14.81
CA PRO A 226 -3.39 8.86 -15.63
C PRO A 226 -4.79 9.22 -15.12
N VAL A 227 -5.23 10.43 -15.44
CA VAL A 227 -6.59 10.91 -15.18
C VAL A 227 -7.48 10.53 -16.37
N GLU A 228 -8.63 9.90 -16.09
CA GLU A 228 -9.59 9.55 -17.13
C GLU A 228 -10.19 10.81 -17.78
N GLY A 229 -10.21 10.84 -19.12
CA GLY A 229 -10.84 11.92 -19.88
C GLY A 229 -10.01 13.21 -20.02
N ARG A 230 -8.79 13.29 -19.44
CA ARG A 230 -7.88 14.43 -19.60
C ARG A 230 -6.48 13.98 -19.98
N LEU A 231 -6.02 14.38 -21.17
CA LEU A 231 -4.64 14.15 -21.60
C LEU A 231 -3.66 14.98 -20.75
N PRO A 232 -2.49 14.41 -20.38
CA PRO A 232 -1.43 15.15 -19.70
C PRO A 232 -0.79 16.17 -20.65
N ASP A 233 -0.41 17.32 -20.10
CA ASP A 233 0.36 18.34 -20.82
C ASP A 233 1.82 17.91 -20.98
N HIS A 234 2.35 17.19 -19.98
CA HIS A 234 3.67 16.55 -20.05
C HIS A 234 3.57 15.09 -19.63
N MET A 235 4.18 14.22 -20.42
CA MET A 235 4.32 12.80 -20.08
C MET A 235 5.80 12.43 -20.14
N VAL A 236 6.35 12.01 -19.01
CA VAL A 236 7.72 11.52 -18.93
C VAL A 236 7.63 10.02 -18.68
N ALA A 237 7.88 9.24 -19.72
CA ALA A 237 7.99 7.79 -19.59
C ALA A 237 9.19 7.48 -18.69
N GLY A 238 8.95 6.89 -17.53
CA GLY A 238 9.99 6.10 -16.87
C GLY A 238 10.27 4.85 -17.71
N ASP A 239 11.40 4.17 -17.44
CA ASP A 239 11.80 2.92 -18.11
C ASP A 239 10.57 2.09 -18.52
N ALA A 240 10.54 1.54 -19.74
CA ALA A 240 9.46 0.90 -20.53
C ALA A 240 8.18 0.30 -19.85
N ASP A 241 8.13 0.15 -18.53
CA ASP A 241 6.98 -0.12 -17.68
C ASP A 241 6.12 1.16 -17.41
N PRO A 242 4.82 1.14 -17.78
CA PRO A 242 3.86 2.19 -17.45
C PRO A 242 3.79 2.58 -15.96
N ARG A 243 4.22 1.70 -15.05
CA ARG A 243 4.28 1.96 -13.59
C ARG A 243 5.30 3.03 -13.21
N HIS A 244 6.19 3.42 -14.12
CA HIS A 244 7.16 4.48 -13.90
C HIS A 244 6.86 5.76 -14.70
N THR A 245 5.75 5.80 -15.43
CA THR A 245 5.36 6.99 -16.19
C THR A 245 4.85 8.09 -15.28
N LEU A 246 5.40 9.29 -15.43
CA LEU A 246 4.85 10.51 -14.85
C LEU A 246 3.90 11.18 -15.84
N TYR A 247 2.74 11.55 -15.31
CA TYR A 247 1.73 12.34 -16.00
C TYR A 247 1.65 13.69 -15.29
N ALA A 248 1.76 14.78 -16.02
CA ALA A 248 1.66 16.12 -15.46
C ALA A 248 0.64 16.97 -16.22
N TRP A 249 -0.12 17.75 -15.48
CA TRP A 249 -1.14 18.66 -15.97
C TRP A 249 -0.89 20.06 -15.43
N GLN A 250 -0.94 21.06 -16.31
CA GLN A 250 -0.99 22.46 -15.93
C GLN A 250 -2.42 22.80 -15.52
N MET A 251 -2.55 23.46 -14.38
CA MET A 251 -3.82 23.84 -13.76
C MET A 251 -4.27 25.24 -14.18
#